data_AF-A0A6M5YPU9-F1
#
_entry.id   AF-A0A6M5YPU9-F1
#
_cell.length_a   1.000
_cell.length_b   1.000
_cell.length_c   1.000
_cell.angle_alpha   90.00
_cell.angle_beta   90.00
_cell.angle_gamma   90.00
#
_symmetry.space_group_name_H-M   'P 1'
#
loop_
_entity.id
_entity.type
_entity.pdbx_description
1 polymer ?
#
loop_
_entity_poly.entity_id
_entity_poly.type
_entity_poly.pdbx_seq_one_letter_code
_entity_poly.pdbx_strand_id
1 'polypeptide(L)'
;MARLFSPAALTGVLATIVALAAPPVRAAEPKAAPAPADAPAFFFKPNDRIVFLGDSITEQYQYSSYIELYLTTRMPKGNFTFLNAGIGGDTAYGGASRFQTHVLAEKPTAVTINFGMNDGGYGAFNPGNNKVFVEKTAAMLEMADKAGARVALLSPNAVDRRNKSNGKQYVETQKQFYAPLKDLAAKHKVSYVDQYATTRAATEKMEVDDPAAKKAVPYPDGFHTASPGGLLMAHAILTGLHAPALVSDVGIQVGNGKADTKACTVTDLKGDETSVSFTRTDDALPMPVQKDWLPMLPYTNELKDLNYYGLTVKGLNGGDYTVTIDGAAVGKFSAKELAAGVNLGTVTTGPVWEQGNKVLRAINAKNEMVKQRFFGVVRFTPPDWLADVAAERKPIELKKRMDKIDAAQAEIYKLAAPVAHKFEVTPAQ
;
A
#
# COMPACT_ATOMS: atom_id res chain seq x y z
N MET A 1 -19.48 39.85 -97.53
CA MET A 1 -19.50 40.93 -96.50
C MET A 1 -19.06 40.30 -95.19
N ALA A 2 -17.76 40.36 -94.84
CA ALA A 2 -17.18 41.26 -93.82
C ALA A 2 -17.94 41.19 -92.48
N ARG A 3 -17.38 40.92 -91.28
CA ARG A 3 -16.00 41.06 -90.77
C ARG A 3 -15.92 40.50 -89.32
N LEU A 4 -14.70 40.11 -88.92
CA LEU A 4 -14.02 40.29 -87.61
C LEU A 4 -14.25 39.33 -86.41
N PHE A 5 -13.10 38.93 -85.86
CA PHE A 5 -12.79 38.11 -84.68
C PHE A 5 -13.05 38.82 -83.33
N SER A 6 -13.37 38.06 -82.27
CA SER A 6 -12.58 37.97 -81.02
C SER A 6 -13.17 36.94 -80.02
N PRO A 7 -12.36 36.30 -79.14
CA PRO A 7 -12.80 35.24 -78.22
C PRO A 7 -13.02 35.74 -76.77
N ALA A 8 -13.92 35.11 -76.02
CA ALA A 8 -14.08 35.38 -74.58
C ALA A 8 -14.34 34.11 -73.77
N ALA A 9 -13.33 33.78 -72.96
CA ALA A 9 -13.32 33.19 -71.61
C ALA A 9 -14.37 32.14 -71.22
N LEU A 10 -13.90 30.90 -71.07
CA LEU A 10 -14.54 29.86 -70.26
C LEU A 10 -13.93 29.90 -68.85
N THR A 11 -14.62 30.51 -67.89
CA THR A 11 -14.26 30.44 -66.46
C THR A 11 -14.77 29.11 -65.88
N GLY A 12 -13.86 28.15 -65.68
CA GLY A 12 -14.11 26.95 -64.91
C GLY A 12 -14.14 27.25 -63.41
N VAL A 13 -15.25 26.95 -62.75
CA VAL A 13 -15.37 26.96 -61.29
C VAL A 13 -14.82 25.62 -60.78
N LEU A 14 -13.67 25.68 -60.09
CA LEU A 14 -13.11 24.56 -59.35
C LEU A 14 -13.92 24.39 -58.05
N ALA A 15 -14.75 23.35 -57.97
CA ALA A 15 -15.43 22.98 -56.74
C ALA A 15 -14.47 22.17 -55.86
N THR A 16 -13.92 22.80 -54.82
CA THR A 16 -13.12 22.14 -53.79
C THR A 16 -14.04 21.28 -52.93
N ILE A 17 -14.00 19.96 -53.13
CA ILE A 17 -14.65 19.00 -52.22
C ILE A 17 -13.84 18.96 -50.92
N VAL A 18 -14.34 19.63 -49.88
CA VAL A 18 -13.87 19.45 -48.51
C VAL A 18 -14.49 18.15 -48.00
N ALA A 19 -13.71 17.07 -47.99
CA ALA A 19 -14.09 15.85 -47.30
C ALA A 19 -14.05 16.11 -45.79
N LEU A 20 -15.22 16.26 -45.16
CA LEU A 20 -15.34 16.19 -43.70
C LEU A 20 -15.02 14.76 -43.26
N ALA A 21 -13.79 14.54 -42.80
CA ALA A 21 -13.43 13.32 -42.08
C ALA A 21 -14.22 13.27 -40.77
N ALA A 22 -15.10 12.27 -40.64
CA ALA A 22 -15.75 11.96 -39.37
C ALA A 22 -14.68 11.63 -38.32
N PRO A 23 -14.81 12.11 -37.07
CA PRO A 23 -13.86 11.80 -36.01
C PRO A 23 -13.87 10.28 -35.74
N PRO A 24 -12.71 9.68 -35.40
CA PRO A 24 -12.64 8.27 -35.08
C PRO A 24 -13.56 7.96 -33.89
N VAL A 25 -14.45 7.00 -34.06
CA VAL A 25 -15.28 6.45 -32.98
C VAL A 25 -14.33 5.78 -31.98
N ARG A 26 -14.06 6.47 -30.88
CA ARG A 26 -13.27 5.95 -29.75
C ARG A 26 -14.06 4.78 -29.15
N ALA A 27 -13.53 3.56 -29.26
CA ALA A 27 -14.09 2.41 -28.57
C ALA A 27 -14.18 2.72 -27.08
N ALA A 28 -15.36 2.53 -26.49
CA ALA A 28 -15.57 2.71 -25.07
C ALA A 28 -14.64 1.78 -24.29
N GLU A 29 -13.89 2.33 -23.33
CA GLU A 29 -13.07 1.56 -22.40
C GLU A 29 -13.95 0.52 -21.68
N PRO A 30 -13.51 -0.75 -21.55
CA PRO A 30 -14.29 -1.76 -20.86
C PRO A 30 -14.47 -1.34 -19.40
N LYS A 31 -15.71 -1.02 -19.04
CA LYS A 31 -16.10 -0.72 -17.67
C LYS A 31 -15.82 -1.95 -16.82
N ALA A 32 -14.90 -1.82 -15.85
CA ALA A 32 -14.59 -2.88 -14.90
C ALA A 32 -15.88 -3.47 -14.31
N ALA A 33 -15.95 -4.80 -14.22
CA ALA A 33 -17.08 -5.49 -13.62
C ALA A 33 -17.33 -4.94 -12.21
N PRO A 34 -18.58 -4.61 -11.83
CA PRO A 34 -18.86 -4.10 -10.50
C PRO A 34 -18.50 -5.16 -9.47
N ALA A 35 -17.76 -4.75 -8.43
CA ALA A 35 -17.53 -5.57 -7.25
C ALA A 35 -18.89 -5.97 -6.64
N PRO A 36 -19.01 -7.17 -6.02
CA PRO A 36 -20.24 -7.60 -5.37
C PRO A 36 -20.72 -6.54 -4.36
N ALA A 37 -22.02 -6.26 -4.38
CA ALA A 37 -22.66 -5.13 -3.70
C ALA A 37 -22.54 -5.12 -2.16
N ASP A 38 -22.04 -6.21 -1.56
CA ASP A 38 -21.99 -6.42 -0.11
C ASP A 38 -20.57 -6.55 0.46
N ALA A 39 -19.52 -6.41 -0.36
CA ALA A 39 -18.16 -6.36 0.17
C ALA A 39 -17.91 -5.01 0.85
N PRO A 40 -17.45 -4.98 2.12
CA PRO A 40 -17.11 -3.73 2.78
C PRO A 40 -16.06 -2.97 1.97
N ALA A 41 -16.35 -1.68 1.70
CA ALA A 41 -15.50 -0.85 0.86
C ALA A 41 -14.12 -0.62 1.52
N PHE A 42 -13.09 -0.51 0.67
CA PHE A 42 -11.76 -0.15 1.14
C PHE A 42 -11.76 1.16 1.92
N PHE A 43 -11.05 1.17 3.05
CA PHE A 43 -11.07 2.30 3.99
C PHE A 43 -10.47 3.59 3.41
N PHE A 44 -9.27 3.55 2.82
CA PHE A 44 -8.60 4.76 2.32
C PHE A 44 -9.22 5.22 1.00
N LYS A 45 -9.33 6.54 0.82
CA LYS A 45 -9.92 7.19 -0.35
C LYS A 45 -8.94 8.17 -0.98
N PRO A 46 -8.98 8.38 -2.31
CA PRO A 46 -8.19 9.39 -2.97
C PRO A 46 -8.29 10.77 -2.28
N ASN A 47 -7.17 11.48 -2.23
CA ASN A 47 -6.97 12.76 -1.56
C ASN A 47 -7.00 12.69 -0.03
N ASP A 48 -6.90 11.50 0.57
CA ASP A 48 -6.80 11.40 2.02
C ASP A 48 -5.51 12.02 2.57
N ARG A 49 -5.67 12.81 3.63
CA ARG A 49 -4.59 13.19 4.54
C ARG A 49 -4.61 12.22 5.73
N ILE A 50 -3.68 11.27 5.69
CA ILE A 50 -3.62 10.11 6.57
C ILE A 50 -2.64 10.40 7.72
N VAL A 51 -3.11 10.27 8.96
CA VAL A 51 -2.25 10.33 10.15
C VAL A 51 -2.21 8.95 10.81
N PHE A 52 -1.01 8.39 10.91
CA PHE A 52 -0.75 7.19 11.71
C PHE A 52 -0.48 7.57 13.16
N LEU A 53 -1.40 7.29 14.07
CA LEU A 53 -1.25 7.54 15.51
C LEU A 53 -0.95 6.25 16.25
N GLY A 54 0.11 6.26 17.07
CA GLY A 54 0.41 5.16 17.97
C GLY A 54 1.65 5.41 18.83
N ASP A 55 2.26 4.32 19.27
CA ASP A 55 3.42 4.29 20.17
C ASP A 55 4.76 4.12 19.43
N SER A 56 5.74 3.44 20.05
CA SER A 56 7.05 3.14 19.48
C SER A 56 6.97 2.36 18.17
N ILE A 57 6.01 1.44 18.04
CA ILE A 57 5.88 0.62 16.82
C ILE A 57 5.44 1.50 15.64
N THR A 58 4.64 2.54 15.91
CA THR A 58 4.26 3.54 14.92
C THR A 58 5.41 4.51 14.64
N GLU A 59 6.14 4.93 15.68
CA GLU A 59 7.32 5.80 15.54
C GLU A 59 8.42 5.21 14.63
N GLN A 60 8.49 3.87 14.49
CA GLN A 60 9.50 3.19 13.67
C GLN A 60 9.32 3.33 12.15
N TYR A 61 8.17 3.84 11.68
CA TYR A 61 7.83 3.98 10.25
C TYR A 61 7.81 2.69 9.42
N GLN A 62 7.94 1.50 10.00
CA GLN A 62 8.00 0.26 9.21
C GLN A 62 6.65 -0.07 8.56
N TYR A 63 5.64 -0.44 9.35
CA TYR A 63 4.34 -0.82 8.79
C TYR A 63 3.65 0.37 8.08
N SER A 64 3.81 1.59 8.58
CA SER A 64 3.19 2.78 8.00
C SER A 64 3.81 3.18 6.66
N SER A 65 5.13 3.05 6.49
CA SER A 65 5.76 3.24 5.17
C SER A 65 5.35 2.16 4.17
N TYR A 66 5.03 0.95 4.62
CA TYR A 66 4.57 -0.12 3.74
C TYR A 66 3.09 0.05 3.33
N ILE A 67 2.25 0.61 4.22
CA ILE A 67 0.90 1.07 3.87
C ILE A 67 0.99 2.22 2.86
N GLU A 68 1.87 3.19 3.09
CA GLU A 68 2.12 4.28 2.13
C GLU A 68 2.61 3.75 0.77
N LEU A 69 3.54 2.79 0.78
CA LEU A 69 4.03 2.11 -0.42
C LEU A 69 2.88 1.45 -1.17
N TYR A 70 2.06 0.65 -0.49
CA TYR A 70 0.88 0.01 -1.08
C TYR A 70 -0.05 1.03 -1.72
N LEU A 71 -0.43 2.08 -0.99
CA LEU A 71 -1.36 3.09 -1.47
C LEU A 71 -0.80 3.86 -2.68
N THR A 72 0.50 4.16 -2.65
CA THR A 72 1.15 4.92 -3.73
C THR A 72 1.35 4.10 -4.98
N THR A 73 1.75 2.83 -4.88
CA THR A 73 1.94 1.95 -6.04
C THR A 73 0.62 1.39 -6.58
N ARG A 74 -0.36 1.11 -5.71
CA ARG A 74 -1.67 0.56 -6.11
C ARG A 74 -2.63 1.61 -6.62
N MET A 75 -2.52 2.84 -6.14
CA MET A 75 -3.38 3.95 -6.53
C MET A 75 -2.50 5.14 -6.94
N PRO A 76 -1.81 5.07 -8.09
CA PRO A 76 -0.87 6.12 -8.53
C PRO A 76 -1.55 7.47 -8.80
N LYS A 77 -2.89 7.50 -8.86
CA LYS A 77 -3.72 8.72 -8.97
C LYS A 77 -4.38 9.12 -7.64
N GLY A 78 -4.03 8.46 -6.54
CA GLY A 78 -4.67 8.61 -5.23
C GLY A 78 -4.37 9.92 -4.52
N ASN A 79 -3.26 10.60 -4.83
CA ASN A 79 -2.87 11.90 -4.25
C ASN A 79 -2.99 11.95 -2.71
N PHE A 80 -2.41 10.97 -2.02
CA PHE A 80 -2.44 10.88 -0.56
C PHE A 80 -1.37 11.75 0.09
N THR A 81 -1.66 12.19 1.32
CA THR A 81 -0.64 12.73 2.23
C THR A 81 -0.46 11.82 3.44
N PHE A 82 0.78 11.55 3.82
CA PHE A 82 1.11 10.65 4.92
C PHE A 82 1.85 11.39 6.04
N LEU A 83 1.34 11.26 7.25
CA LEU A 83 1.92 11.80 8.47
C LEU A 83 1.96 10.73 9.54
N ASN A 84 2.93 10.83 10.44
CA ASN A 84 3.10 9.88 11.52
C ASN A 84 3.24 10.65 12.83
N ALA A 85 2.37 10.30 13.78
CA ALA A 85 2.29 10.84 15.12
C ALA A 85 2.59 9.75 16.16
N GLY A 86 3.52 8.84 15.86
CA GLY A 86 4.06 7.83 16.77
C GLY A 86 5.01 8.44 17.81
N ILE A 87 4.89 8.01 19.06
CA ILE A 87 5.82 8.39 20.15
C ILE A 87 6.13 7.16 21.01
N GLY A 88 7.40 6.85 21.19
CA GLY A 88 7.88 5.72 21.96
C GLY A 88 7.43 5.76 23.42
N GLY A 89 6.93 4.63 23.90
CA GLY A 89 6.43 4.48 25.27
C GLY A 89 5.02 5.05 25.51
N ASP A 90 4.38 5.67 24.51
CA ASP A 90 3.03 6.17 24.68
C ASP A 90 2.02 5.04 24.95
N THR A 91 1.01 5.41 25.73
CA THR A 91 -0.22 4.65 25.96
C THR A 91 -1.39 5.37 25.29
N ALA A 92 -2.58 4.78 25.29
CA ALA A 92 -3.80 5.47 24.84
C ALA A 92 -4.06 6.77 25.63
N TYR A 93 -3.63 6.85 26.90
CA TYR A 93 -3.67 8.09 27.67
C TYR A 93 -2.83 9.20 27.02
N GLY A 94 -1.58 8.90 26.67
CA GLY A 94 -0.69 9.83 25.99
C GLY A 94 -1.25 10.24 24.63
N GLY A 95 -1.70 9.25 23.84
CA GLY A 95 -2.38 9.46 22.57
C GLY A 95 -3.58 10.42 22.65
N ALA A 96 -4.49 10.18 23.61
CA ALA A 96 -5.66 11.03 23.82
C ALA A 96 -5.27 12.45 24.26
N SER A 97 -4.29 12.58 25.15
CA SER A 97 -3.85 13.88 25.68
C SER A 97 -3.25 14.79 24.60
N ARG A 98 -2.68 14.21 23.54
CA ARG A 98 -2.07 14.94 22.41
C ARG A 98 -2.87 14.85 21.11
N PHE A 99 -4.06 14.24 21.12
CA PHE A 99 -4.82 13.99 19.90
C PHE A 99 -5.18 15.31 19.19
N GLN A 100 -5.64 16.30 19.95
CA GLN A 100 -5.98 17.62 19.40
C GLN A 100 -4.76 18.29 18.74
N THR A 101 -3.61 18.29 19.42
CA THR A 101 -2.44 19.09 19.03
C THR A 101 -1.54 18.39 18.01
N HIS A 102 -1.47 17.05 18.04
CA HIS A 102 -0.57 16.27 17.17
C HIS A 102 -1.32 15.54 16.04
N VAL A 103 -2.64 15.41 16.12
CA VAL A 103 -3.45 14.73 15.08
C VAL A 103 -4.43 15.71 14.46
N LEU A 104 -5.39 16.26 15.21
CA LEU A 104 -6.43 17.11 14.62
C LEU A 104 -5.91 18.44 14.07
N ALA A 105 -4.84 19.00 14.64
CA ALA A 105 -4.17 20.18 14.10
C ALA A 105 -3.61 19.96 12.68
N GLU A 106 -3.34 18.70 12.31
CA GLU A 106 -2.93 18.33 10.95
C GLU A 106 -4.11 18.21 9.99
N LYS A 107 -5.35 18.37 10.45
CA LYS A 107 -6.58 18.29 9.64
C LYS A 107 -6.69 16.97 8.84
N PRO A 108 -6.59 15.81 9.50
CA PRO A 108 -6.67 14.52 8.82
C PRO A 108 -8.08 14.28 8.28
N THR A 109 -8.16 13.58 7.15
CA THR A 109 -9.42 12.98 6.66
C THR A 109 -9.53 11.51 7.09
N ALA A 110 -8.40 10.87 7.38
CA ALA A 110 -8.29 9.51 7.84
C ALA A 110 -7.20 9.38 8.93
N VAL A 111 -7.48 8.61 9.99
CA VAL A 111 -6.55 8.35 11.10
C VAL A 111 -6.53 6.85 11.38
N THR A 112 -5.35 6.27 11.54
CA THR A 112 -5.22 4.95 12.18
C THR A 112 -4.86 5.15 13.65
N ILE A 113 -5.52 4.44 14.56
CA ILE A 113 -5.20 4.49 16.01
C ILE A 113 -4.70 3.11 16.43
N ASN A 114 -3.44 3.04 16.87
CA ASN A 114 -2.78 1.79 17.29
C ASN A 114 -2.07 1.98 18.63
N PHE A 115 -2.77 1.64 19.72
CA PHE A 115 -2.26 1.66 21.10
C PHE A 115 -2.68 0.39 21.84
N GLY A 116 -2.01 0.09 22.95
CA GLY A 116 -2.32 -1.07 23.79
C GLY A 116 -1.11 -1.95 24.08
N MET A 117 0.01 -1.79 23.34
CA MET A 117 1.24 -2.53 23.62
C MET A 117 1.89 -2.08 24.93
N ASN A 118 1.97 -0.76 25.18
CA ASN A 118 2.47 -0.23 26.46
C ASN A 118 1.40 -0.31 27.57
N ASP A 119 0.13 -0.09 27.22
CA ASP A 119 -0.98 -0.02 28.19
C ASP A 119 -1.16 -1.32 28.98
N GLY A 120 -0.92 -2.47 28.33
CA GLY A 120 -0.99 -3.79 28.97
C GLY A 120 0.12 -4.05 29.99
N GLY A 121 1.15 -3.20 30.05
CA GLY A 121 2.17 -3.22 31.10
C GLY A 121 3.10 -4.43 31.08
N TYR A 122 3.11 -5.22 29.99
CA TYR A 122 4.02 -6.35 29.79
C TYR A 122 3.90 -7.49 30.81
N GLY A 123 2.80 -7.56 31.55
CA GLY A 123 2.60 -8.52 32.64
C GLY A 123 1.23 -9.18 32.64
N ALA A 124 0.76 -9.57 33.83
CA ALA A 124 -0.60 -10.05 34.02
C ALA A 124 -1.62 -8.95 33.70
N PHE A 125 -2.82 -9.37 33.28
CA PHE A 125 -3.92 -8.45 33.04
C PHE A 125 -4.20 -7.55 34.24
N ASN A 126 -4.23 -6.24 34.00
CA ASN A 126 -4.59 -5.23 34.99
C ASN A 126 -5.90 -4.54 34.57
N PRO A 127 -7.02 -4.78 35.28
CA PRO A 127 -8.32 -4.18 34.97
C PRO A 127 -8.31 -2.65 35.02
N GLY A 128 -7.53 -2.05 35.93
CA GLY A 128 -7.42 -0.60 36.07
C GLY A 128 -6.76 0.03 34.85
N ASN A 129 -5.65 -0.53 34.38
CA ASN A 129 -4.99 -0.07 33.15
C ASN A 129 -5.90 -0.27 31.93
N ASN A 130 -6.62 -1.40 31.86
CA ASN A 130 -7.52 -1.65 30.74
C ASN A 130 -8.69 -0.66 30.71
N LYS A 131 -9.24 -0.30 31.87
CA LYS A 131 -10.26 0.75 31.97
C LYS A 131 -9.76 2.07 31.37
N VAL A 132 -8.56 2.52 31.76
CA VAL A 132 -7.96 3.75 31.21
C VAL A 132 -7.76 3.65 29.70
N PHE A 133 -7.25 2.52 29.22
CA PHE A 133 -7.07 2.26 27.79
C PHE A 133 -8.36 2.40 26.99
N VAL A 134 -9.44 1.78 27.46
CA VAL A 134 -10.76 1.84 26.80
C VAL A 134 -11.32 3.27 26.84
N GLU A 135 -11.30 3.94 27.99
CA GLU A 135 -11.79 5.30 28.15
C GLU A 135 -11.06 6.30 27.25
N LYS A 136 -9.72 6.19 27.17
CA LYS A 136 -8.90 7.09 26.37
C LYS A 136 -8.98 6.80 24.88
N THR A 137 -9.15 5.53 24.50
CA THR A 137 -9.47 5.17 23.12
C THR A 137 -10.82 5.76 22.70
N ALA A 138 -11.86 5.63 23.53
CA ALA A 138 -13.18 6.21 23.26
C ALA A 138 -13.10 7.73 23.07
N ALA A 139 -12.36 8.43 23.94
CA ALA A 139 -12.17 9.87 23.83
C ALA A 139 -11.54 10.29 22.48
N MET A 140 -10.56 9.53 21.97
CA MET A 140 -9.98 9.81 20.65
C MET A 140 -10.98 9.60 19.52
N LEU A 141 -11.81 8.55 19.59
CA LEU A 141 -12.87 8.32 18.60
C LEU A 141 -13.90 9.44 18.59
N GLU A 142 -14.32 9.93 19.77
CA GLU A 142 -15.23 11.08 19.88
C GLU A 142 -14.62 12.37 19.31
N MET A 143 -13.34 12.62 19.57
CA MET A 143 -12.64 13.77 19.00
C MET A 143 -12.52 13.68 17.48
N ALA A 144 -12.24 12.49 16.94
CA ALA A 144 -12.17 12.26 15.50
C ALA A 144 -13.52 12.44 14.81
N ASP A 145 -14.60 11.90 15.38
CA ASP A 145 -15.97 12.05 14.88
C ASP A 145 -16.39 13.53 14.82
N LYS A 146 -16.16 14.29 15.91
CA LYS A 146 -16.41 15.74 15.95
C LYS A 146 -15.62 16.52 14.90
N ALA A 147 -14.42 16.05 14.55
CA ALA A 147 -13.58 16.64 13.52
C ALA A 147 -13.91 16.17 12.09
N GLY A 148 -14.82 15.19 11.94
CA GLY A 148 -15.15 14.58 10.65
C GLY A 148 -14.04 13.69 10.08
N ALA A 149 -13.10 13.23 10.90
CA ALA A 149 -12.01 12.34 10.49
C ALA A 149 -12.43 10.87 10.58
N ARG A 150 -12.24 10.10 9.52
CA ARG A 150 -12.51 8.67 9.51
C ARG A 150 -11.45 7.92 10.30
N VAL A 151 -11.85 6.93 11.09
CA VAL A 151 -10.91 6.17 11.92
C VAL A 151 -10.87 4.70 11.50
N ALA A 152 -9.64 4.18 11.39
CA ALA A 152 -9.33 2.77 11.46
C ALA A 152 -8.74 2.47 12.85
N LEU A 153 -9.52 1.85 13.72
CA LEU A 153 -9.08 1.41 15.04
C LEU A 153 -8.37 0.06 14.91
N LEU A 154 -7.14 -0.02 15.38
CA LEU A 154 -6.30 -1.19 15.25
C LEU A 154 -6.03 -1.77 16.65
N SER A 155 -6.25 -3.07 16.83
CA SER A 155 -5.56 -3.76 17.93
C SER A 155 -4.05 -3.84 17.59
N PRO A 156 -3.12 -3.65 18.52
CA PRO A 156 -1.70 -3.87 18.26
C PRO A 156 -1.38 -5.31 17.82
N ASN A 157 -0.20 -5.51 17.23
CA ASN A 157 0.32 -6.84 16.91
C ASN A 157 0.52 -7.72 18.16
N ALA A 158 0.44 -9.02 17.97
CA ALA A 158 0.81 -10.00 18.99
C ALA A 158 2.32 -9.98 19.25
N VAL A 159 2.69 -10.16 20.52
CA VAL A 159 4.08 -10.39 20.94
C VAL A 159 4.60 -11.74 20.40
N ASP A 160 5.84 -11.77 19.91
CA ASP A 160 6.50 -13.04 19.56
C ASP A 160 6.97 -13.75 20.84
N ARG A 161 6.31 -14.86 21.18
CA ARG A 161 6.61 -15.65 22.37
C ARG A 161 7.99 -16.30 22.35
N ARG A 162 8.61 -16.45 21.17
CA ARG A 162 9.93 -17.08 21.02
C ARG A 162 11.07 -16.18 21.51
N ASN A 163 10.90 -14.86 21.39
CA ASN A 163 11.97 -13.88 21.59
C ASN A 163 11.86 -13.09 22.90
N LYS A 164 10.91 -13.47 23.78
CA LYS A 164 10.69 -12.78 25.05
C LYS A 164 10.24 -13.73 26.15
N SER A 165 10.92 -13.68 27.30
CA SER A 165 10.62 -14.53 28.47
C SER A 165 9.20 -14.37 29.00
N ASN A 166 8.67 -13.15 29.03
CA ASN A 166 7.27 -12.86 29.42
C ASN A 166 6.28 -12.94 28.24
N GLY A 167 6.73 -13.25 27.01
CA GLY A 167 5.88 -13.22 25.82
C GLY A 167 4.70 -14.19 25.90
N LYS A 168 4.90 -15.39 26.48
CA LYS A 168 3.83 -16.39 26.66
C LYS A 168 2.68 -15.88 27.53
N GLN A 169 2.99 -15.19 28.63
CA GLN A 169 1.99 -14.58 29.47
C GLN A 169 1.38 -13.36 28.78
N TYR A 170 2.22 -12.52 28.20
CA TYR A 170 1.77 -11.23 27.70
C TYR A 170 0.87 -11.34 26.48
N VAL A 171 1.07 -12.32 25.60
CA VAL A 171 0.16 -12.53 24.46
C VAL A 171 -1.27 -12.81 24.94
N GLU A 172 -1.46 -13.49 26.07
CA GLU A 172 -2.80 -13.74 26.64
C GLU A 172 -3.37 -12.51 27.36
N THR A 173 -2.50 -11.69 27.96
CA THR A 173 -2.89 -10.37 28.48
C THR A 173 -3.38 -9.47 27.35
N GLN A 174 -2.67 -9.42 26.22
CA GLN A 174 -3.05 -8.63 25.04
C GLN A 174 -4.46 -8.98 24.56
N LYS A 175 -4.81 -10.27 24.48
CA LYS A 175 -6.16 -10.74 24.11
C LYS A 175 -7.25 -10.09 24.98
N GLN A 176 -7.06 -10.11 26.29
CA GLN A 176 -8.00 -9.51 27.25
C GLN A 176 -8.04 -7.99 27.10
N PHE A 177 -6.87 -7.37 26.87
CA PHE A 177 -6.75 -5.93 26.73
C PHE A 177 -7.47 -5.39 25.49
N TYR A 178 -7.40 -6.12 24.38
CA TYR A 178 -7.92 -5.70 23.09
C TYR A 178 -9.38 -6.12 22.86
N ALA A 179 -9.92 -7.06 23.64
CA ALA A 179 -11.30 -7.52 23.52
C ALA A 179 -12.36 -6.39 23.44
N PRO A 180 -12.27 -5.29 24.22
CA PRO A 180 -13.25 -4.20 24.14
C PRO A 180 -13.20 -3.37 22.85
N LEU A 181 -12.13 -3.44 22.06
CA LEU A 181 -11.92 -2.56 20.90
C LEU A 181 -12.96 -2.78 19.80
N LYS A 182 -13.39 -4.03 19.58
CA LYS A 182 -14.40 -4.35 18.57
C LYS A 182 -15.74 -3.68 18.87
N ASP A 183 -16.19 -3.79 20.12
CA ASP A 183 -17.45 -3.20 20.56
C ASP A 183 -17.37 -1.68 20.57
N LEU A 184 -16.21 -1.12 20.94
CA LEU A 184 -15.97 0.31 20.88
C LEU A 184 -16.01 0.81 19.44
N ALA A 185 -15.36 0.13 18.50
CA ALA A 185 -15.42 0.49 17.10
C ALA A 185 -16.85 0.44 16.53
N ALA A 186 -17.62 -0.59 16.88
CA ALA A 186 -19.02 -0.71 16.49
C ALA A 186 -19.88 0.43 17.05
N LYS A 187 -19.71 0.75 18.35
CA LYS A 187 -20.40 1.88 19.00
C LYS A 187 -20.13 3.22 18.31
N HIS A 188 -18.88 3.46 17.92
CA HIS A 188 -18.46 4.69 17.25
C HIS A 188 -18.57 4.63 15.71
N LYS A 189 -19.04 3.50 15.15
CA LYS A 189 -19.21 3.27 13.71
C LYS A 189 -17.92 3.50 12.90
N VAL A 190 -16.79 3.10 13.46
CA VAL A 190 -15.47 3.19 12.82
C VAL A 190 -15.00 1.81 12.35
N SER A 191 -14.06 1.77 11.40
CA SER A 191 -13.46 0.51 10.96
C SER A 191 -12.61 -0.08 12.09
N TYR A 192 -12.67 -1.39 12.29
CA TYR A 192 -11.84 -2.12 13.24
C TYR A 192 -11.01 -3.17 12.53
N VAL A 193 -9.72 -3.22 12.84
CA VAL A 193 -8.82 -4.30 12.41
C VAL A 193 -8.26 -5.03 13.63
N ASP A 194 -8.59 -6.32 13.71
CA ASP A 194 -8.01 -7.23 14.70
C ASP A 194 -6.64 -7.74 14.22
N GLN A 195 -5.68 -6.82 14.12
CA GLN A 195 -4.31 -7.16 13.77
C GLN A 195 -3.68 -8.14 14.79
N TYR A 196 -4.12 -8.11 16.06
CA TYR A 196 -3.67 -9.06 17.07
C TYR A 196 -4.00 -10.50 16.67
N ALA A 197 -5.25 -10.79 16.28
CA ALA A 197 -5.64 -12.13 15.88
C ALA A 197 -4.85 -12.64 14.67
N THR A 198 -4.70 -11.81 13.62
CA THR A 198 -3.96 -12.18 12.41
C THR A 198 -2.48 -12.42 12.71
N THR A 199 -1.85 -11.50 13.44
CA THR A 199 -0.41 -11.62 13.75
C THR A 199 -0.13 -12.71 14.78
N ARG A 200 -1.03 -12.97 15.72
CA ARG A 200 -0.96 -14.11 16.64
C ARG A 200 -0.95 -15.41 15.85
N ALA A 201 -1.94 -15.65 14.99
CA ALA A 201 -2.02 -16.86 14.19
C ALA A 201 -0.74 -17.09 13.37
N ALA A 202 -0.19 -16.04 12.76
CA ALA A 202 1.09 -16.09 12.07
C ALA A 202 2.25 -16.50 13.00
N THR A 203 2.42 -15.82 14.14
CA THR A 203 3.51 -16.13 15.10
C THR A 203 3.37 -17.52 15.73
N GLU A 204 2.15 -18.00 15.98
CA GLU A 204 1.91 -19.36 16.50
C GLU A 204 2.32 -20.41 15.48
N LYS A 205 2.03 -20.19 14.19
CA LYS A 205 2.52 -21.05 13.11
C LYS A 205 4.06 -20.98 12.99
N MET A 206 4.65 -19.79 13.08
CA MET A 206 6.11 -19.62 13.07
C MET A 206 6.80 -20.32 14.25
N GLU A 207 6.14 -20.43 15.41
CA GLU A 207 6.66 -21.17 16.57
C GLU A 207 6.75 -22.68 16.30
N VAL A 208 5.85 -23.22 15.49
CA VAL A 208 5.92 -24.63 15.04
C VAL A 208 6.98 -24.80 13.94
N ASP A 209 6.98 -23.92 12.94
CA ASP A 209 7.80 -24.06 11.74
C ASP A 209 9.29 -23.66 11.96
N ASP A 210 9.54 -22.69 12.86
CA ASP A 210 10.85 -22.12 13.18
C ASP A 210 10.96 -21.79 14.70
N PRO A 211 10.99 -22.81 15.58
CA PRO A 211 10.97 -22.62 17.04
C PRO A 211 12.18 -21.86 17.58
N ALA A 212 13.30 -21.88 16.87
CA ALA A 212 14.52 -21.18 17.24
C ALA A 212 14.58 -19.72 16.74
N ALA A 213 13.52 -19.25 16.06
CA ALA A 213 13.42 -17.91 15.48
C ALA A 213 14.67 -17.51 14.66
N LYS A 214 15.09 -18.38 13.73
CA LYS A 214 16.30 -18.15 12.92
C LYS A 214 16.02 -17.62 11.52
N LYS A 215 14.84 -17.91 10.98
CA LYS A 215 14.44 -17.57 9.60
C LYS A 215 13.39 -16.47 9.59
N ALA A 216 12.31 -16.67 10.35
CA ALA A 216 11.13 -15.82 10.35
C ALA A 216 11.07 -15.03 11.67
N VAL A 217 11.67 -13.83 11.69
CA VAL A 217 11.82 -13.00 12.89
C VAL A 217 11.12 -11.64 12.70
N PRO A 218 9.78 -11.58 12.86
CA PRO A 218 9.04 -10.33 12.70
C PRO A 218 9.33 -9.34 13.84
N TYR A 219 9.48 -9.84 15.08
CA TYR A 219 9.67 -9.03 16.28
C TYR A 219 10.92 -9.49 17.05
N PRO A 220 12.11 -8.92 16.77
CA PRO A 220 13.38 -9.42 17.31
C PRO A 220 13.48 -9.36 18.84
N ASP A 221 12.87 -8.36 19.48
CA ASP A 221 12.83 -8.22 20.93
C ASP A 221 11.50 -8.73 21.53
N GLY A 222 10.68 -9.40 20.71
CA GLY A 222 9.34 -9.85 21.03
C GLY A 222 8.23 -8.82 20.77
N PHE A 223 8.52 -7.52 20.74
CA PHE A 223 7.48 -6.47 20.68
C PHE A 223 7.57 -5.62 19.42
N HIS A 224 8.74 -5.07 19.16
CA HIS A 224 8.99 -4.09 18.12
C HIS A 224 9.28 -4.75 16.78
N THR A 225 8.84 -4.09 15.71
CA THR A 225 9.00 -4.63 14.36
C THR A 225 10.46 -4.54 13.89
N ALA A 226 10.90 -5.60 13.23
CA ALA A 226 11.88 -5.50 12.15
C ALA A 226 11.13 -5.38 10.81
N SER A 227 11.87 -5.13 9.71
CA SER A 227 11.30 -5.04 8.37
C SER A 227 10.32 -6.18 8.02
N PRO A 228 10.57 -7.47 8.32
CA PRO A 228 9.59 -8.54 8.10
C PRO A 228 8.32 -8.41 8.95
N GLY A 229 8.44 -7.95 10.20
CA GLY A 229 7.29 -7.67 11.07
C GLY A 229 6.47 -6.47 10.59
N GLY A 230 7.14 -5.46 10.02
CA GLY A 230 6.48 -4.35 9.33
C GLY A 230 5.60 -4.84 8.18
N LEU A 231 6.08 -5.81 7.37
CA LEU A 231 5.25 -6.43 6.31
C LEU A 231 4.06 -7.16 6.91
N LEU A 232 4.27 -8.00 7.92
CA LEU A 232 3.20 -8.77 8.56
C LEU A 232 2.11 -7.84 9.12
N MET A 233 2.51 -6.74 9.76
CA MET A 233 1.58 -5.73 10.28
C MET A 233 0.84 -5.00 9.15
N ALA A 234 1.54 -4.56 8.10
CA ALA A 234 0.94 -3.89 6.97
C ALA A 234 -0.05 -4.81 6.23
N HIS A 235 0.28 -6.09 6.08
CA HIS A 235 -0.62 -7.11 5.52
C HIS A 235 -1.89 -7.26 6.35
N ALA A 236 -1.76 -7.44 7.66
CA ALA A 236 -2.92 -7.55 8.56
C ALA A 236 -3.81 -6.30 8.52
N ILE A 237 -3.21 -5.10 8.51
CA ILE A 237 -3.95 -3.83 8.45
C ILE A 237 -4.65 -3.67 7.11
N LEU A 238 -3.95 -3.82 5.99
CA LEU A 238 -4.51 -3.57 4.67
C LEU A 238 -5.60 -4.58 4.32
N THR A 239 -5.39 -5.87 4.58
CA THR A 239 -6.42 -6.89 4.34
C THR A 239 -7.63 -6.71 5.26
N GLY A 240 -7.41 -6.37 6.54
CA GLY A 240 -8.48 -6.04 7.49
C GLY A 240 -9.27 -4.77 7.13
N LEU A 241 -8.65 -3.85 6.37
CA LEU A 241 -9.31 -2.67 5.80
C LEU A 241 -9.88 -2.90 4.40
N HIS A 242 -9.86 -4.14 3.91
CA HIS A 242 -10.38 -4.56 2.59
C HIS A 242 -9.63 -3.94 1.41
N ALA A 243 -8.31 -3.83 1.53
CA ALA A 243 -7.44 -3.41 0.43
C ALA A 243 -7.57 -4.34 -0.79
N PRO A 244 -7.69 -3.81 -2.02
CA PRO A 244 -7.77 -4.64 -3.21
C PRO A 244 -6.48 -5.44 -3.46
N ALA A 245 -6.61 -6.75 -3.61
CA ALA A 245 -5.48 -7.65 -3.83
C ALA A 245 -4.82 -7.49 -5.22
N LEU A 246 -5.65 -7.32 -6.24
CA LEU A 246 -5.26 -7.34 -7.65
C LEU A 246 -4.38 -6.14 -8.00
N VAL A 247 -3.18 -6.40 -8.51
CA VAL A 247 -2.35 -5.41 -9.21
C VAL A 247 -2.89 -5.34 -10.63
N SER A 248 -2.74 -6.47 -11.32
CA SER A 248 -3.20 -6.75 -12.67
C SER A 248 -2.96 -8.22 -12.96
N ASP A 249 -3.64 -8.75 -13.96
CA ASP A 249 -3.62 -10.18 -14.30
C ASP A 249 -3.68 -10.36 -15.82
N VAL A 250 -2.87 -11.29 -16.32
CA VAL A 250 -2.77 -11.62 -17.75
C VAL A 250 -2.89 -13.13 -17.90
N GLY A 251 -3.90 -13.56 -18.66
CA GLY A 251 -4.11 -14.95 -19.05
C GLY A 251 -3.93 -15.15 -20.55
N ILE A 252 -3.04 -16.05 -20.94
CA ILE A 252 -2.73 -16.36 -22.34
C ILE A 252 -3.01 -17.84 -22.61
N GLN A 253 -3.74 -18.12 -23.68
CA GLN A 253 -3.81 -19.43 -24.30
C GLN A 253 -2.99 -19.38 -25.59
N VAL A 254 -1.91 -20.17 -25.67
CA VAL A 254 -1.05 -20.17 -26.86
C VAL A 254 -1.84 -20.59 -28.10
N GLY A 255 -1.48 -20.05 -29.27
CA GLY A 255 -2.19 -20.29 -30.53
C GLY A 255 -3.48 -19.48 -30.75
N ASN A 256 -4.08 -18.89 -29.71
CA ASN A 256 -5.33 -18.12 -29.85
C ASN A 256 -5.12 -16.64 -30.24
N GLY A 257 -3.89 -16.12 -30.15
CA GLY A 257 -3.55 -14.74 -30.53
C GLY A 257 -4.21 -13.63 -29.67
N LYS A 258 -4.83 -13.98 -28.53
CA LYS A 258 -5.49 -13.04 -27.61
C LYS A 258 -5.12 -13.34 -26.15
N ALA A 259 -5.08 -12.30 -25.33
CA ALA A 259 -4.92 -12.39 -23.87
C ALA A 259 -6.21 -11.97 -23.16
N ASP A 260 -6.56 -12.67 -22.09
CA ASP A 260 -7.48 -12.19 -21.06
C ASP A 260 -6.72 -11.26 -20.13
N THR A 261 -7.25 -10.07 -19.85
CA THR A 261 -6.53 -9.03 -19.11
C THR A 261 -7.41 -8.37 -18.06
N LYS A 262 -6.84 -8.06 -16.91
CA LYS A 262 -7.47 -7.28 -15.85
C LYS A 262 -6.47 -6.23 -15.35
N ALA A 263 -6.92 -4.97 -15.27
CA ALA A 263 -6.12 -3.83 -14.81
C ALA A 263 -4.78 -3.64 -15.55
N CYS A 264 -4.73 -4.06 -16.82
CA CYS A 264 -3.59 -3.86 -17.70
C CYS A 264 -4.03 -3.97 -19.16
N THR A 265 -3.16 -3.53 -20.07
CA THR A 265 -3.30 -3.71 -21.52
C THR A 265 -2.14 -4.56 -22.04
N VAL A 266 -2.44 -5.47 -22.97
CA VAL A 266 -1.46 -6.32 -23.66
C VAL A 266 -1.43 -6.00 -25.15
N THR A 267 -0.24 -5.77 -25.70
CA THR A 267 0.02 -5.60 -27.14
C THR A 267 1.13 -6.55 -27.61
N ASP A 268 1.32 -6.64 -28.93
CA ASP A 268 2.43 -7.39 -29.54
C ASP A 268 2.53 -8.86 -29.11
N LEU A 269 1.40 -9.47 -28.73
CA LEU A 269 1.34 -10.87 -28.32
C LEU A 269 1.72 -11.78 -29.49
N LYS A 270 2.80 -12.53 -29.33
CA LYS A 270 3.31 -13.52 -30.27
C LYS A 270 3.76 -14.75 -29.50
N GLY A 271 3.53 -15.92 -30.05
CA GLY A 271 4.01 -17.15 -29.42
C GLY A 271 3.21 -18.39 -29.82
N ASP A 272 3.76 -19.52 -29.43
CA ASP A 272 3.30 -20.87 -29.67
C ASP A 272 3.52 -21.73 -28.41
N GLU A 273 3.39 -23.05 -28.55
CA GLU A 273 3.64 -24.00 -27.46
C GLU A 273 5.09 -23.98 -26.92
N THR A 274 6.04 -23.37 -27.62
CA THR A 274 7.46 -23.32 -27.22
C THR A 274 7.82 -22.01 -26.52
N SER A 275 7.22 -20.89 -26.91
CA SER A 275 7.51 -19.60 -26.27
C SER A 275 6.41 -18.57 -26.47
N VAL A 276 6.34 -17.59 -25.55
CA VAL A 276 5.38 -16.47 -25.63
C VAL A 276 6.10 -15.16 -25.35
N SER A 277 5.79 -14.12 -26.11
CA SER A 277 6.24 -12.76 -25.89
C SER A 277 5.09 -11.77 -26.05
N PHE A 278 5.08 -10.71 -25.26
CA PHE A 278 4.06 -9.66 -25.32
C PHE A 278 4.55 -8.39 -24.61
N THR A 279 3.94 -7.26 -24.94
CA THR A 279 4.13 -6.01 -24.19
C THR A 279 2.96 -5.82 -23.24
N ARG A 280 3.22 -5.55 -21.97
CA ARG A 280 2.21 -5.29 -20.92
C ARG A 280 2.38 -3.88 -20.38
N THR A 281 1.28 -3.14 -20.30
CA THR A 281 1.20 -1.86 -19.58
C THR A 281 0.18 -2.00 -18.47
N ASP A 282 0.62 -1.86 -17.22
CA ASP A 282 -0.24 -2.02 -16.05
C ASP A 282 -0.91 -0.70 -15.63
N ASP A 283 -2.07 -0.78 -14.99
CA ASP A 283 -2.73 0.41 -14.40
C ASP A 283 -2.08 0.84 -13.08
N ALA A 284 -1.37 -0.08 -12.42
CA ALA A 284 -0.75 0.09 -11.12
C ALA A 284 0.49 -0.81 -10.97
N LEU A 285 1.37 -0.50 -10.02
CA LEU A 285 2.56 -1.29 -9.73
C LEU A 285 2.32 -2.28 -8.57
N PRO A 286 2.94 -3.47 -8.60
CA PRO A 286 3.04 -4.30 -7.41
C PRO A 286 3.88 -3.60 -6.34
N MET A 287 3.64 -3.92 -5.07
CA MET A 287 4.60 -3.57 -4.02
C MET A 287 5.91 -4.33 -4.26
N PRO A 288 7.08 -3.68 -4.19
CA PRO A 288 8.38 -4.33 -4.33
C PRO A 288 8.69 -5.19 -3.09
N VAL A 289 8.39 -6.49 -3.14
CA VAL A 289 8.71 -7.41 -2.04
C VAL A 289 10.22 -7.41 -1.77
N GLN A 290 10.63 -7.17 -0.53
CA GLN A 290 12.04 -7.15 -0.17
C GLN A 290 12.55 -8.57 0.13
N LYS A 291 13.86 -8.82 -0.03
CA LYS A 291 14.43 -10.17 0.16
C LYS A 291 14.26 -10.68 1.59
N ASP A 292 14.34 -9.80 2.57
CA ASP A 292 14.13 -10.11 3.99
C ASP A 292 12.65 -10.37 4.32
N TRP A 293 11.72 -10.02 3.43
CA TRP A 293 10.29 -10.32 3.60
C TRP A 293 9.93 -11.75 3.17
N LEU A 294 10.75 -12.41 2.34
CA LEU A 294 10.47 -13.74 1.80
C LEU A 294 10.12 -14.79 2.88
N PRO A 295 10.80 -14.83 4.05
CA PRO A 295 10.42 -15.74 5.13
C PRO A 295 9.02 -15.52 5.70
N MET A 296 8.37 -14.37 5.45
CA MET A 296 7.01 -14.08 5.92
C MET A 296 5.92 -14.59 4.98
N LEU A 297 6.22 -14.87 3.71
CA LEU A 297 5.20 -15.20 2.70
C LEU A 297 4.28 -16.37 3.09
N PRO A 298 4.77 -17.47 3.69
CA PRO A 298 3.92 -18.58 4.14
C PRO A 298 2.90 -18.20 5.22
N TYR A 299 3.12 -17.07 5.90
CA TYR A 299 2.28 -16.55 6.99
C TYR A 299 1.44 -15.34 6.58
N THR A 300 1.61 -14.86 5.34
CA THR A 300 0.87 -13.73 4.75
C THR A 300 0.20 -14.14 3.45
N ASN A 301 -0.27 -15.39 3.36
CA ASN A 301 -1.00 -15.93 2.20
C ASN A 301 -0.25 -15.76 0.85
N GLU A 302 1.09 -15.81 0.87
CA GLU A 302 1.94 -15.55 -0.31
C GLU A 302 1.61 -14.19 -0.98
N LEU A 303 1.05 -13.26 -0.19
CA LEU A 303 0.51 -11.96 -0.60
C LEU A 303 -0.54 -12.03 -1.72
N LYS A 304 -1.21 -13.16 -1.93
CA LYS A 304 -2.25 -13.31 -2.96
C LYS A 304 -3.48 -12.45 -2.70
N ASP A 305 -3.70 -12.05 -1.45
CA ASP A 305 -4.79 -11.20 -0.97
C ASP A 305 -4.42 -9.71 -0.86
N LEU A 306 -3.21 -9.33 -1.28
CA LEU A 306 -2.74 -7.95 -1.19
C LEU A 306 -1.92 -7.47 -2.41
N ASN A 307 -1.13 -8.35 -2.99
CA ASN A 307 -0.13 -8.02 -4.01
C ASN A 307 -0.12 -9.05 -5.15
N TYR A 308 -1.29 -9.35 -5.73
CA TYR A 308 -1.43 -10.31 -6.82
C TYR A 308 -1.11 -9.67 -8.19
N TYR A 309 0.05 -10.01 -8.75
CA TYR A 309 0.49 -9.63 -10.09
C TYR A 309 0.54 -10.90 -10.95
N GLY A 310 -0.59 -11.20 -11.59
CA GLY A 310 -0.83 -12.50 -12.21
C GLY A 310 -0.17 -12.66 -13.58
N LEU A 311 0.31 -13.88 -13.83
CA LEU A 311 0.65 -14.38 -15.16
C LEU A 311 0.16 -15.83 -15.28
N THR A 312 -0.72 -16.08 -16.25
CA THR A 312 -1.17 -17.43 -16.62
C THR A 312 -0.85 -17.68 -18.08
N VAL A 313 -0.17 -18.79 -18.39
CA VAL A 313 0.12 -19.22 -19.77
C VAL A 313 -0.23 -20.69 -19.95
N LYS A 314 -1.25 -20.97 -20.76
CA LYS A 314 -1.77 -22.31 -21.02
C LYS A 314 -1.38 -22.80 -22.42
N GLY A 315 -1.07 -24.09 -22.52
CA GLY A 315 -0.74 -24.79 -23.78
C GLY A 315 0.74 -24.79 -24.15
N LEU A 316 1.63 -24.34 -23.25
CA LEU A 316 3.07 -24.57 -23.40
C LEU A 316 3.41 -26.06 -23.35
N ASN A 317 4.44 -26.45 -24.09
CA ASN A 317 5.06 -27.77 -24.02
C ASN A 317 5.58 -28.03 -22.59
N GLY A 318 5.53 -29.30 -22.17
CA GLY A 318 6.02 -29.69 -20.85
C GLY A 318 7.50 -29.33 -20.65
N GLY A 319 7.83 -28.77 -19.49
CA GLY A 319 9.19 -28.33 -19.16
C GLY A 319 9.18 -27.11 -18.23
N ASP A 320 10.38 -26.61 -17.95
CA ASP A 320 10.60 -25.40 -17.18
C ASP A 320 10.83 -24.20 -18.10
N TYR A 321 10.33 -23.03 -17.68
CA TYR A 321 10.38 -21.79 -18.42
C TYR A 321 10.97 -20.69 -17.57
N THR A 322 11.75 -19.82 -18.20
CA THR A 322 12.19 -18.56 -17.61
C THR A 322 11.25 -17.46 -18.06
N VAL A 323 10.71 -16.70 -17.10
CA VAL A 323 9.99 -15.46 -17.36
C VAL A 323 10.99 -14.31 -17.29
N THR A 324 11.05 -13.51 -18.34
CA THR A 324 11.86 -12.28 -18.40
C THR A 324 10.95 -11.07 -18.55
N ILE A 325 11.41 -9.94 -18.00
CA ILE A 325 10.80 -8.62 -18.17
C ILE A 325 11.91 -7.67 -18.62
N ASP A 326 11.75 -7.04 -19.78
CA ASP A 326 12.76 -6.25 -20.50
C ASP A 326 14.13 -6.94 -20.58
N GLY A 327 14.11 -8.25 -20.87
CA GLY A 327 15.31 -9.08 -21.00
C GLY A 327 15.94 -9.52 -19.68
N ALA A 328 15.47 -9.04 -18.52
CA ALA A 328 15.94 -9.50 -17.22
C ALA A 328 15.08 -10.66 -16.69
N ALA A 329 15.73 -11.77 -16.31
CA ALA A 329 15.03 -12.91 -15.71
C ALA A 329 14.42 -12.55 -14.34
N VAL A 330 13.13 -12.81 -14.18
CA VAL A 330 12.38 -12.52 -12.94
C VAL A 330 11.95 -13.76 -12.17
N GLY A 331 11.84 -14.91 -12.85
CA GLY A 331 11.50 -16.18 -12.22
C GLY A 331 11.64 -17.35 -13.17
N LYS A 332 11.74 -18.56 -12.58
CA LYS A 332 11.66 -19.84 -13.29
C LYS A 332 10.43 -20.59 -12.80
N PHE A 333 9.63 -21.10 -13.72
CA PHE A 333 8.38 -21.79 -13.44
C PHE A 333 8.18 -22.93 -14.42
N SER A 334 7.59 -24.03 -13.97
CA SER A 334 7.15 -25.10 -14.86
C SER A 334 5.96 -24.66 -15.71
N ALA A 335 5.76 -25.31 -16.88
CA ALA A 335 4.57 -25.13 -17.71
C ALA A 335 3.27 -25.35 -16.90
N LYS A 336 3.30 -26.27 -15.92
CA LYS A 336 2.15 -26.56 -15.05
C LYS A 336 1.85 -25.40 -14.11
N GLU A 337 2.86 -24.78 -13.51
CA GLU A 337 2.68 -23.60 -12.65
C GLU A 337 2.17 -22.41 -13.45
N LEU A 338 2.74 -22.16 -14.63
CA LEU A 338 2.27 -21.11 -15.54
C LEU A 338 0.82 -21.36 -16.00
N ALA A 339 0.45 -22.60 -16.29
CA ALA A 339 -0.93 -22.93 -16.67
C ALA A 339 -1.93 -22.78 -15.52
N ALA A 340 -1.47 -22.98 -14.27
CA ALA A 340 -2.26 -22.75 -13.06
C ALA A 340 -2.34 -21.25 -12.66
N GLY A 341 -1.37 -20.46 -13.11
CA GLY A 341 -1.22 -19.04 -12.80
C GLY A 341 -0.24 -18.80 -11.66
N VAL A 342 0.73 -17.91 -11.89
CA VAL A 342 1.76 -17.54 -10.92
C VAL A 342 1.58 -16.09 -10.45
N ASN A 343 1.94 -15.82 -9.19
CA ASN A 343 1.99 -14.45 -8.67
C ASN A 343 3.41 -13.90 -8.83
N LEU A 344 3.63 -13.06 -9.84
CA LEU A 344 4.90 -12.36 -10.03
C LEU A 344 5.10 -11.21 -9.02
N GLY A 345 4.11 -10.88 -8.19
CA GLY A 345 4.19 -9.79 -7.21
C GLY A 345 5.13 -10.08 -6.04
N THR A 346 5.61 -11.32 -5.91
CA THR A 346 6.55 -11.75 -4.87
C THR A 346 7.99 -11.85 -5.35
N VAL A 347 8.26 -11.62 -6.64
CA VAL A 347 9.63 -11.62 -7.16
C VAL A 347 10.43 -10.45 -6.59
N THR A 348 11.73 -10.65 -6.40
CA THR A 348 12.63 -9.69 -5.74
C THR A 348 13.69 -9.13 -6.67
N THR A 349 13.40 -9.12 -7.98
CA THR A 349 14.30 -8.70 -9.05
C THR A 349 13.49 -8.29 -10.29
N GLY A 350 14.17 -7.65 -11.25
CA GLY A 350 13.61 -7.24 -12.53
C GLY A 350 13.11 -5.79 -12.58
N PRO A 351 12.78 -5.28 -13.77
CA PRO A 351 12.49 -3.86 -13.99
C PRO A 351 11.31 -3.32 -13.17
N VAL A 352 10.22 -4.08 -13.10
CA VAL A 352 9.01 -3.70 -12.32
C VAL A 352 9.33 -3.64 -10.82
N TRP A 353 10.06 -4.63 -10.31
CA TRP A 353 10.51 -4.63 -8.92
C TRP A 353 11.46 -3.46 -8.63
N GLU A 354 12.43 -3.20 -9.51
CA GLU A 354 13.38 -2.09 -9.37
C GLU A 354 12.68 -0.73 -9.39
N GLN A 355 11.65 -0.55 -10.23
CA GLN A 355 10.84 0.66 -10.22
C GLN A 355 10.13 0.82 -8.86
N GLY A 356 9.43 -0.21 -8.39
CA GLY A 356 8.81 -0.19 -7.05
C GLY A 356 9.84 0.07 -5.95
N ASN A 357 11.03 -0.52 -6.03
CA ASN A 357 12.07 -0.36 -5.02
C ASN A 357 12.61 1.08 -4.96
N LYS A 358 12.68 1.78 -6.11
CA LYS A 358 12.95 3.23 -6.14
C LYS A 358 11.87 4.02 -5.42
N VAL A 359 10.59 3.66 -5.60
CA VAL A 359 9.46 4.26 -4.87
C VAL A 359 9.63 4.06 -3.36
N LEU A 360 9.90 2.84 -2.89
CA LEU A 360 10.12 2.56 -1.46
C LEU A 360 11.29 3.36 -0.87
N ARG A 361 12.42 3.45 -1.58
CA ARG A 361 13.58 4.24 -1.13
C ARG A 361 13.23 5.73 -1.02
N ALA A 362 12.49 6.27 -1.99
CA ALA A 362 12.05 7.66 -1.98
C ALA A 362 11.03 7.93 -0.86
N ILE A 363 10.10 7.01 -0.60
CA ILE A 363 9.18 7.06 0.55
C ILE A 363 9.96 7.12 1.86
N ASN A 364 10.93 6.24 2.08
CA ASN A 364 11.73 6.23 3.30
C ASN A 364 12.51 7.54 3.49
N ALA A 365 13.08 8.09 2.42
CA ALA A 365 13.77 9.38 2.46
C ALA A 365 12.81 10.54 2.79
N LYS A 366 11.61 10.57 2.20
CA LYS A 366 10.56 11.54 2.53
C LYS A 366 10.09 11.39 3.98
N ASN A 367 9.93 10.15 4.47
CA ASN A 367 9.44 9.89 5.83
C ASN A 367 10.43 10.33 6.91
N GLU A 368 11.73 10.40 6.62
CA GLU A 368 12.69 11.09 7.50
C GLU A 368 12.39 12.60 7.59
N MET A 369 11.95 13.25 6.51
CA MET A 369 11.52 14.65 6.55
C MET A 369 10.23 14.83 7.38
N VAL A 370 9.28 13.89 7.26
CA VAL A 370 8.06 13.84 8.09
C VAL A 370 8.42 13.69 9.57
N LYS A 371 9.34 12.78 9.90
CA LYS A 371 9.85 12.57 11.25
C LYS A 371 10.49 13.84 11.81
N GLN A 372 11.38 14.48 11.06
CA GLN A 372 12.01 15.73 11.49
C GLN A 372 11.01 16.87 11.65
N ARG A 373 9.96 16.94 10.82
CA ARG A 373 8.87 17.91 11.00
C ARG A 373 8.11 17.64 12.30
N PHE A 374 7.77 16.39 12.59
CA PHE A 374 7.04 16.03 13.80
C PHE A 374 7.87 16.27 15.07
N PHE A 375 9.05 15.66 15.18
CA PHE A 375 9.89 15.77 16.37
C PHE A 375 10.57 17.13 16.52
N GLY A 376 11.00 17.75 15.42
CA GLY A 376 11.75 19.01 15.45
C GLY A 376 10.88 20.26 15.48
N VAL A 377 9.60 20.17 15.11
CA VAL A 377 8.73 21.36 15.02
C VAL A 377 7.40 21.14 15.75
N VAL A 378 6.61 20.12 15.41
CA VAL A 378 5.29 19.89 16.05
C VAL A 378 5.46 19.71 17.56
N ARG A 379 6.40 18.85 17.97
CA ARG A 379 6.70 18.56 19.37
C ARG A 379 7.61 19.57 20.07
N PHE A 380 8.14 20.55 19.34
CA PHE A 380 9.02 21.53 19.95
C PHE A 380 8.22 22.42 20.91
N THR A 381 8.68 22.44 22.17
CA THR A 381 8.20 23.31 23.24
C THR A 381 9.33 24.28 23.60
N PRO A 382 9.19 25.58 23.28
CA PRO A 382 10.18 26.57 23.66
C PRO A 382 10.15 26.82 25.17
N PRO A 383 11.25 27.30 25.78
CA PRO A 383 11.19 27.96 27.08
C PRO A 383 10.23 29.17 27.04
N ASP A 384 9.63 29.52 28.18
CA ASP A 384 8.61 30.58 28.27
C ASP A 384 9.07 31.93 27.69
N TRP A 385 10.34 32.29 27.87
CA TRP A 385 10.92 33.54 27.37
C TRP A 385 11.09 33.59 25.83
N LEU A 386 10.85 32.48 25.12
CA LEU A 386 10.82 32.39 23.65
C LEU A 386 9.42 32.05 23.11
N ALA A 387 8.39 32.03 23.96
CA ALA A 387 7.06 31.56 23.57
C ALA A 387 6.45 32.40 22.45
N ASP A 388 6.63 33.72 22.47
CA ASP A 388 6.19 34.67 21.44
C ASP A 388 6.91 34.43 20.10
N VAL A 389 8.24 34.30 20.13
CA VAL A 389 9.06 34.02 18.94
C VAL A 389 8.66 32.68 18.32
N ALA A 390 8.47 31.65 19.13
CA ALA A 390 8.05 30.34 18.66
C ALA A 390 6.61 30.36 18.11
N ALA A 391 5.69 31.10 18.73
CA ALA A 391 4.32 31.24 18.25
C ALA A 391 4.29 31.88 16.84
N GLU A 392 5.17 32.85 16.57
CA GLU A 392 5.31 33.45 15.24
C GLU A 392 5.99 32.50 14.23
N ARG A 393 7.10 31.85 14.63
CA ARG A 393 7.96 31.08 13.70
C ARG A 393 7.44 29.68 13.39
N LYS A 394 6.79 29.02 14.35
CA LYS A 394 6.38 27.60 14.23
C LYS A 394 5.43 27.35 13.05
N PRO A 395 4.37 28.15 12.81
CA PRO A 395 3.51 27.96 11.64
C PRO A 395 4.26 28.08 10.30
N ILE A 396 5.21 29.03 10.21
CA ILE A 396 6.02 29.25 9.00
C ILE A 396 6.92 28.04 8.71
N GLU A 397 7.62 27.54 9.73
CA GLU A 397 8.50 26.38 9.58
C GLU A 397 7.70 25.09 9.32
N LEU A 398 6.53 24.92 9.95
CA LEU A 398 5.62 23.79 9.66
C LEU A 398 5.18 23.77 8.19
N LYS A 399 4.79 24.94 7.65
CA LYS A 399 4.41 25.07 6.24
C LYS A 399 5.59 24.75 5.33
N LYS A 400 6.74 25.38 5.56
CA LYS A 400 7.95 25.16 4.75
C LYS A 400 8.37 23.70 4.70
N ARG A 401 8.29 22.96 5.82
CA ARG A 401 8.58 21.52 5.84
C ARG A 401 7.51 20.71 5.13
N MET A 402 6.25 21.08 5.27
CA MET A 402 5.15 20.43 4.55
C MET A 402 5.31 20.60 3.03
N ASP A 403 5.64 21.80 2.55
CA ASP A 403 5.87 22.07 1.12
C ASP A 403 6.97 21.17 0.53
N LYS A 404 8.04 20.90 1.31
CA LYS A 404 9.10 19.95 0.93
C LYS A 404 8.64 18.50 0.89
N ILE A 405 7.84 18.09 1.88
CA ILE A 405 7.25 16.75 1.96
C ILE A 405 6.31 16.54 0.78
N ASP A 406 5.48 17.52 0.44
CA ASP A 406 4.54 17.48 -0.68
C ASP A 406 5.29 17.41 -2.03
N ALA A 407 6.36 18.19 -2.20
CA ALA A 407 7.22 18.10 -3.38
C ALA A 407 7.86 16.70 -3.53
N ALA A 408 8.39 16.14 -2.44
CA ALA A 408 8.94 14.79 -2.45
C ALA A 408 7.86 13.73 -2.74
N GLN A 409 6.65 13.87 -2.20
CA GLN A 409 5.52 12.99 -2.50
C GLN A 409 5.12 13.05 -3.97
N ALA A 410 5.15 14.23 -4.59
CA ALA A 410 4.88 14.39 -6.02
C ALA A 410 5.93 13.66 -6.88
N GLU A 411 7.21 13.71 -6.52
CA GLU A 411 8.25 12.93 -7.20
C GLU A 411 8.08 11.42 -7.02
N ILE A 412 7.65 10.97 -5.84
CA ILE A 412 7.32 9.55 -5.58
C ILE A 412 6.19 9.09 -6.52
N TYR A 413 5.16 9.90 -6.75
CA TYR A 413 4.09 9.56 -7.70
C TYR A 413 4.59 9.48 -9.15
N LYS A 414 5.53 10.32 -9.56
CA LYS A 414 6.17 10.20 -10.89
C LYS A 414 6.96 8.90 -11.02
N LEU A 415 7.69 8.50 -9.97
CA LEU A 415 8.41 7.22 -9.93
C LEU A 415 7.46 6.01 -9.97
N ALA A 416 6.28 6.13 -9.35
CA ALA A 416 5.28 5.09 -9.29
C ALA A 416 4.40 4.97 -10.55
N ALA A 417 4.57 5.87 -11.53
CA ALA A 417 3.79 5.84 -12.78
C ALA A 417 4.12 4.57 -13.59
N PRO A 418 3.13 3.71 -13.89
CA PRO A 418 3.38 2.49 -14.66
C PRO A 418 3.96 2.78 -16.04
N VAL A 419 4.85 1.91 -16.52
CA VAL A 419 5.42 1.95 -17.87
C VAL A 419 5.18 0.62 -18.58
N ALA A 420 5.25 0.65 -19.92
CA ALA A 420 5.14 -0.57 -20.71
C ALA A 420 6.40 -1.42 -20.56
N HIS A 421 6.21 -2.73 -20.38
CA HIS A 421 7.29 -3.70 -20.25
C HIS A 421 7.12 -4.85 -21.24
N LYS A 422 8.24 -5.33 -21.80
CA LYS A 422 8.26 -6.51 -22.66
C LYS A 422 8.42 -7.76 -21.80
N PHE A 423 7.45 -8.66 -21.87
CA PHE A 423 7.46 -9.96 -21.22
C PHE A 423 7.85 -11.04 -22.22
N GLU A 424 8.69 -11.98 -21.79
CA GLU A 424 8.98 -13.20 -22.54
C GLU A 424 8.93 -14.41 -21.61
N VAL A 425 8.36 -15.51 -22.11
CA VAL A 425 8.29 -16.81 -21.46
C VAL A 425 8.95 -17.80 -22.41
N THR A 426 10.17 -18.20 -22.08
CA THR A 426 11.02 -19.04 -22.95
C THR A 426 11.46 -20.29 -22.19
N PRO A 427 11.77 -21.41 -22.86
CA PRO A 427 12.30 -22.60 -22.20
C PRO A 427 13.52 -22.24 -21.34
N ALA A 428 13.57 -22.76 -20.11
CA ALA A 428 14.71 -22.56 -19.23
C ALA A 428 15.94 -23.28 -19.79
N GLN A 429 17.07 -22.58 -19.79
CA GLN A 429 18.39 -23.18 -20.04
C GLN A 429 18.84 -24.01 -18.84
#